data_AF-A0A534TLT1-F1
#
_entry.id   AF-A0A534TLT1-F1
#
_cell.length_a   1.000
_cell.length_b   1.000
_cell.length_c   1.000
_cell.angle_alpha   90.00
_cell.angle_beta   90.00
_cell.angle_gamma   90.00
#
_symmetry.space_group_name_H-M   'P 1'
#
loop_
_entity.id
_entity.type
_entity.pdbx_description
1 polymer ?
#
loop_
_entity_poly.entity_id
_entity_poly.type
_entity_poly.pdbx_seq_one_letter_code
_entity_poly.pdbx_strand_id
1 'polypeptide(L)'
;MRLLGTIPVLFVLLLAQSRPASRGARGKADAGDRPILLGTDPPGKLRPNPPAPDGGVVVQRDAGPDQVQQEMQQLRARIDALEQERAQTRQNAQKLDQLVQELQQLRQQVADAEARRQASEEQQQAQRASVQIAVDALYAAQQRLAGGNYAIETELDQAQRSFTGQAQRDVQAARAALQNRDLAAARALLSAAISDAQAGR
;
A
#
# COMPACT_ATOMS: atom_id res chain seq x y z
N MET A 1 -28.52 14.13 -4.92
CA MET A 1 -27.71 13.29 -4.00
C MET A 1 -26.47 12.85 -4.76
N ARG A 2 -25.34 13.55 -4.60
CA ARG A 2 -24.23 13.30 -3.65
C ARG A 2 -23.29 12.16 -4.08
N LEU A 3 -22.20 12.54 -4.74
CA LEU A 3 -20.84 11.95 -4.73
C LEU A 3 -19.92 13.16 -5.01
N LEU A 4 -19.19 13.85 -4.12
CA LEU A 4 -18.39 13.47 -2.94
C LEU A 4 -17.48 12.28 -3.27
N GLY A 5 -16.16 12.41 -3.40
CA GLY A 5 -15.28 13.55 -3.25
C GLY A 5 -13.88 13.15 -3.72
N THR A 6 -13.24 14.04 -4.47
CA THR A 6 -11.84 13.91 -4.93
C THR A 6 -10.92 14.42 -3.82
N ILE A 7 -10.12 13.53 -3.23
CA ILE A 7 -9.04 13.89 -2.30
C ILE A 7 -7.72 13.77 -3.08
N PRO A 8 -7.01 14.87 -3.38
CA PRO A 8 -5.63 14.79 -3.85
C PRO A 8 -4.69 14.61 -2.65
N VAL A 9 -4.03 13.46 -2.57
CA VAL A 9 -2.95 13.21 -1.60
C VAL A 9 -1.72 13.99 -2.07
N LEU A 10 -1.39 15.01 -1.27
CA LEU A 10 -0.36 15.99 -1.55
C LEU A 10 1.01 15.48 -1.05
N PHE A 11 2.00 15.72 -1.91
CA PHE A 11 3.42 15.42 -1.82
C PHE A 11 4.06 15.57 -0.42
N VAL A 12 4.91 14.60 -0.09
CA VAL A 12 5.90 14.65 1.00
C VAL A 12 7.08 15.52 0.55
N LEU A 13 7.48 16.50 1.37
CA LEU A 13 8.81 17.10 1.27
C LEU A 13 9.46 17.18 2.65
N LEU A 14 10.62 16.53 2.75
CA LEU A 14 11.58 16.58 3.85
C LEU A 14 12.05 18.02 4.11
N LEU A 15 12.13 18.43 5.38
CA LEU A 15 13.22 19.29 5.87
C LEU A 15 13.39 19.12 7.38
N ALA A 16 14.44 18.40 7.75
CA ALA A 16 15.11 18.55 9.03
C ALA A 16 15.69 19.97 9.15
N GLN A 17 15.61 20.61 10.32
CA GLN A 17 16.59 21.58 10.84
C GLN A 17 16.16 22.08 12.24
N SER A 18 16.95 21.70 13.26
CA SER A 18 17.49 22.54 14.33
C SER A 18 16.58 23.39 15.27
N ARG A 19 16.57 23.04 16.57
CA ARG A 19 17.08 23.81 17.75
C ARG A 19 16.23 23.61 19.03
N PRO A 20 16.85 23.34 20.20
CA PRO A 20 16.19 23.36 21.51
C PRO A 20 16.58 24.61 22.33
N ALA A 21 15.62 25.13 23.11
CA ALA A 21 15.68 26.02 24.29
C ALA A 21 14.30 26.72 24.37
N SER A 22 13.64 27.04 25.49
CA SER A 22 14.05 27.34 26.86
C SER A 22 12.78 27.32 27.76
N ARG A 23 13.02 27.16 29.06
CA ARG A 23 12.11 27.24 30.21
C ARG A 23 11.08 28.37 30.19
N GLY A 24 9.87 28.04 30.67
CA GLY A 24 9.29 28.65 31.87
C GLY A 24 8.05 29.53 31.68
N ALA A 25 6.92 29.10 32.26
CA ALA A 25 6.04 29.97 33.05
C ALA A 25 5.02 29.11 33.82
N ARG A 26 5.01 29.29 35.14
CA ARG A 26 4.03 28.75 36.08
C ARG A 26 2.73 29.56 35.97
N GLY A 27 1.60 28.87 35.89
CA GLY A 27 0.26 29.44 36.10
C GLY A 27 -0.58 28.50 36.97
N LYS A 28 -0.53 28.73 38.29
CA LYS A 28 -1.62 28.46 39.24
C LYS A 28 -2.45 29.77 39.26
N ALA A 29 -3.75 29.85 39.47
CA ALA A 29 -4.80 28.94 39.89
C ALA A 29 -6.12 29.58 39.41
N ASP A 30 -7.14 28.77 39.11
CA ASP A 30 -8.50 29.19 39.42
C ASP A 30 -9.27 27.98 39.96
N ALA A 31 -9.96 28.21 41.06
CA ALA A 31 -10.51 27.19 41.94
C ALA A 31 -12.04 27.28 41.95
N GLY A 32 -12.66 26.10 41.88
CA GLY A 32 -14.10 25.88 42.07
C GLY A 32 -14.61 24.92 41.00
N ASP A 33 -15.31 23.83 41.28
CA ASP A 33 -15.81 23.25 42.52
C ASP A 33 -16.29 21.83 42.16
N ARG A 34 -16.22 20.89 43.12
CA ARG A 34 -16.67 19.46 43.12
C ARG A 34 -15.63 18.35 42.82
N PRO A 35 -15.48 17.36 43.74
CA PRO A 35 -14.53 16.25 43.59
C PRO A 35 -15.18 15.04 42.91
N ILE A 36 -14.46 14.38 42.00
CA ILE A 36 -14.79 13.02 41.54
C ILE A 36 -13.79 12.05 42.17
N LEU A 37 -14.35 11.20 43.04
CA LEU A 37 -13.74 10.01 43.61
C LEU A 37 -13.50 8.95 42.51
N LEU A 38 -12.28 8.39 42.43
CA LEU A 38 -11.95 6.96 42.25
C LEU A 38 -10.41 6.88 42.12
N GLY A 39 -9.65 6.64 43.18
CA GLY A 39 -9.66 5.35 43.86
C GLY A 39 -8.81 4.31 43.12
N THR A 40 -7.58 4.67 42.72
CA THR A 40 -6.53 3.69 42.40
C THR A 40 -5.43 3.82 43.44
N ASP A 41 -5.60 3.09 44.54
CA ASP A 41 -4.47 2.73 45.39
C ASP A 41 -4.70 1.31 45.95
N PRO A 42 -3.65 0.47 46.00
CA PRO A 42 -3.75 -0.97 46.21
C PRO A 42 -3.88 -1.30 47.71
N PRO A 43 -4.62 -2.35 48.11
CA PRO A 43 -4.79 -2.65 49.52
C PRO A 43 -3.58 -3.43 50.05
N GLY A 44 -2.65 -2.70 50.65
CA GLY A 44 -1.52 -3.26 51.39
C GLY A 44 -0.99 -2.26 52.40
N LYS A 45 -1.67 -2.07 53.54
CA LYS A 45 -1.12 -1.65 54.84
C LYS A 45 -2.18 -1.68 55.95
N LEU A 46 -1.74 -2.25 57.08
CA LEU A 46 -2.46 -2.63 58.28
C LEU A 46 -2.72 -1.45 59.23
N ARG A 47 -3.77 -1.58 60.08
CA ARG A 47 -3.97 -1.15 61.51
C ARG A 47 -5.29 -0.38 61.74
N PRO A 48 -5.86 -0.35 62.98
CA PRO A 48 -6.11 -1.42 63.94
C PRO A 48 -7.61 -1.49 64.38
N ASN A 49 -7.94 -2.57 65.07
CA ASN A 49 -9.22 -3.00 65.67
C ASN A 49 -10.09 -1.91 66.36
N PRO A 50 -11.43 -1.92 66.18
CA PRO A 50 -12.38 -1.53 67.22
C PRO A 50 -12.96 -2.76 67.94
N PRO A 51 -13.35 -2.66 69.23
CA PRO A 51 -13.68 -3.80 70.06
C PRO A 51 -14.93 -4.53 69.54
N ALA A 52 -14.80 -5.84 69.36
CA ALA A 52 -15.90 -6.74 69.12
C ALA A 52 -16.93 -6.63 70.26
N PRO A 53 -18.24 -6.55 69.97
CA PRO A 53 -19.23 -6.90 70.99
C PRO A 53 -19.06 -8.39 71.32
N ASP A 54 -18.86 -8.68 72.61
CA ASP A 54 -19.04 -10.02 73.16
C ASP A 54 -20.37 -10.57 72.66
N GLY A 55 -20.28 -11.55 71.78
CA GLY A 55 -21.41 -11.94 70.94
C GLY A 55 -21.31 -13.37 70.45
N GLY A 56 -20.84 -14.26 71.31
CA GLY A 56 -20.93 -15.69 71.12
C GLY A 56 -19.97 -16.21 70.05
N VAL A 57 -19.39 -17.36 70.34
CA VAL A 57 -18.87 -18.28 69.34
C VAL A 57 -19.93 -18.36 68.24
N VAL A 58 -19.65 -17.77 67.06
CA VAL A 58 -20.34 -18.19 65.84
C VAL A 58 -19.78 -19.56 65.61
N VAL A 59 -20.38 -20.53 66.30
CA VAL A 59 -20.26 -21.95 66.02
C VAL A 59 -20.32 -22.00 64.52
N GLN A 60 -19.24 -22.49 63.93
CA GLN A 60 -19.19 -22.91 62.55
C GLN A 60 -20.42 -23.81 62.41
N ARG A 61 -21.53 -23.20 62.01
CA ARG A 61 -22.78 -23.88 61.76
C ARG A 61 -22.34 -24.78 60.63
N ASP A 62 -22.22 -26.07 60.94
CA ASP A 62 -22.07 -27.10 59.93
C ASP A 62 -22.99 -26.67 58.81
N ALA A 63 -22.38 -26.21 57.71
CA ALA A 63 -23.11 -25.82 56.54
C ALA A 63 -23.93 -27.06 56.24
N GLY A 64 -25.25 -26.97 56.47
CA GLY A 64 -26.11 -28.13 56.31
C GLY A 64 -25.85 -28.73 54.94
N PRO A 65 -26.03 -30.05 54.76
CA PRO A 65 -25.74 -30.73 53.48
C PRO A 65 -26.27 -29.98 52.25
N ASP A 66 -27.34 -29.19 52.41
CA ASP A 66 -27.93 -28.30 51.41
C ASP A 66 -27.05 -27.12 50.96
N GLN A 67 -26.27 -26.47 51.85
CA GLN A 67 -25.36 -25.35 51.49
C GLN A 67 -24.14 -25.84 50.71
N VAL A 68 -23.56 -26.97 51.13
CA VAL A 68 -22.43 -27.60 50.42
C VAL A 68 -22.88 -28.07 49.02
N GLN A 69 -24.11 -28.56 48.88
CA GLN A 69 -24.70 -28.90 47.59
C GLN A 69 -24.91 -27.65 46.70
N GLN A 70 -25.36 -26.53 47.26
CA GLN A 70 -25.51 -25.27 46.51
C GLN A 70 -24.16 -24.74 46.01
N GLU A 71 -23.12 -24.77 46.85
CA GLU A 71 -21.77 -24.36 46.45
C GLU A 71 -21.21 -25.27 45.35
N MET A 72 -21.40 -26.59 45.45
CA MET A 72 -21.02 -27.53 44.39
C MET A 72 -21.76 -27.27 43.07
N GLN A 73 -23.04 -26.93 43.12
CA GLN A 73 -23.81 -26.57 41.92
C GLN A 73 -23.29 -25.27 41.27
N GLN A 74 -22.96 -24.26 42.07
CA GLN A 74 -22.37 -23.01 41.57
C GLN A 74 -20.97 -23.22 40.98
N LEU A 75 -20.14 -24.05 41.61
CA LEU A 75 -18.82 -24.42 41.09
C LEU A 75 -18.94 -25.16 39.75
N ARG A 76 -19.88 -26.10 39.62
CA ARG A 76 -20.17 -26.78 38.35
C ARG A 76 -20.59 -25.80 37.26
N ALA A 77 -21.55 -24.91 37.56
CA ALA A 77 -22.00 -23.90 36.60
C ALA A 77 -20.85 -22.97 36.13
N ARG A 78 -19.93 -22.62 37.04
CA ARG A 78 -18.74 -21.82 36.69
C ARG A 78 -17.74 -22.60 35.83
N ILE A 79 -17.54 -23.89 36.10
CA ILE A 79 -16.67 -24.74 35.28
C ILE A 79 -17.26 -24.86 33.87
N ASP A 80 -18.57 -25.13 33.75
CA ASP A 80 -19.24 -25.23 32.46
C ASP A 80 -19.13 -23.93 31.65
N ALA A 81 -19.29 -22.77 32.30
CA ALA A 81 -19.12 -21.47 31.66
C ALA A 81 -17.67 -21.23 31.19
N LEU A 82 -16.67 -21.59 32.01
CA LEU A 82 -15.25 -21.47 31.65
C LEU A 82 -14.86 -22.44 30.53
N GLU A 83 -15.44 -23.64 30.48
CA GLU A 83 -15.22 -24.59 29.39
C GLU A 83 -15.82 -24.08 28.08
N GLN A 84 -17.02 -23.49 28.11
CA GLN A 84 -17.61 -22.84 26.96
C GLN A 84 -16.78 -21.65 26.47
N GLU A 85 -16.31 -20.79 27.38
CA GLU A 85 -15.45 -19.67 27.04
C GLU A 85 -14.15 -20.15 26.38
N ARG A 86 -13.49 -21.17 26.94
CA ARG A 86 -12.30 -21.77 26.33
C ARG A 86 -12.56 -22.35 24.95
N ALA A 87 -13.70 -23.02 24.75
CA ALA A 87 -14.07 -23.54 23.44
C ALA A 87 -14.25 -22.39 22.43
N GLN A 88 -14.86 -21.29 22.85
CA GLN A 88 -15.07 -20.11 22.01
C GLN A 88 -13.77 -19.38 21.70
N THR A 89 -12.87 -19.21 22.67
CA THR A 89 -11.53 -18.62 22.45
C THR A 89 -10.73 -19.45 21.44
N ARG A 90 -10.77 -20.79 21.54
CA ARG A 90 -10.08 -21.68 20.59
C ARG A 90 -10.63 -21.52 19.17
N GLN A 91 -11.94 -21.45 19.00
CA GLN A 91 -12.54 -21.20 17.68
C GLN A 91 -12.15 -19.82 17.13
N ASN A 92 -12.12 -18.79 17.97
CA ASN A 92 -11.73 -17.46 17.56
C ASN A 92 -10.25 -17.39 17.16
N ALA A 93 -9.36 -18.06 17.90
CA ALA A 93 -7.94 -18.18 17.54
C ALA A 93 -7.76 -18.83 16.16
N GLN A 94 -8.46 -19.92 15.89
CA GLN A 94 -8.42 -20.59 14.59
C GLN A 94 -8.87 -19.69 13.43
N LYS A 95 -9.95 -18.92 13.63
CA LYS A 95 -10.44 -17.95 12.62
C LYS A 95 -9.43 -16.83 12.39
N LEU A 96 -8.77 -16.34 13.45
CA LEU A 96 -7.74 -15.32 13.33
C LEU A 96 -6.52 -15.87 12.58
N ASP A 97 -6.09 -17.10 12.85
CA ASP A 97 -4.98 -17.73 12.12
C ASP A 97 -5.31 -17.86 10.62
N GLN A 98 -6.54 -18.25 10.28
CA GLN A 98 -7.01 -18.29 8.89
C GLN A 98 -6.98 -16.91 8.23
N LEU A 99 -7.51 -15.87 8.89
CA LEU A 99 -7.49 -14.51 8.38
C LEU A 99 -6.07 -13.97 8.20
N VAL A 100 -5.14 -14.30 9.11
CA VAL A 100 -3.74 -13.90 8.97
C VAL A 100 -3.10 -14.56 7.75
N GLN A 101 -3.39 -15.84 7.50
CA GLN A 101 -2.91 -16.54 6.31
C GLN A 101 -3.49 -15.93 5.03
N GLU A 102 -4.79 -15.65 4.99
CA GLU A 102 -5.46 -15.00 3.86
C GLU A 102 -4.89 -13.60 3.60
N LEU A 103 -4.68 -12.79 4.64
CA LEU A 103 -4.06 -11.47 4.51
C LEU A 103 -2.62 -11.56 4.00
N GLN A 104 -1.85 -12.56 4.43
CA GLN A 104 -0.50 -12.75 3.96
C GLN A 104 -0.47 -13.16 2.48
N GLN A 105 -1.36 -14.05 2.06
CA GLN A 105 -1.54 -14.42 0.66
C GLN A 105 -1.98 -13.23 -0.20
N LEU A 106 -2.95 -12.44 0.28
CA LEU A 106 -3.42 -11.26 -0.43
C LEU A 106 -2.31 -10.22 -0.60
N ARG A 107 -1.51 -9.98 0.45
CA ARG A 107 -0.35 -9.08 0.37
C ARG A 107 0.67 -9.55 -0.67
N GLN A 108 0.93 -10.86 -0.75
CA GLN A 108 1.81 -11.42 -1.78
C GLN A 108 1.24 -11.21 -3.18
N GLN A 109 -0.05 -11.49 -3.38
CA GLN A 109 -0.71 -11.27 -4.68
C GLN A 109 -0.68 -9.80 -5.11
N VAL A 110 -0.88 -8.87 -4.19
CA VAL A 110 -0.79 -7.42 -4.47
C VAL A 110 0.65 -7.04 -4.82
N ALA A 111 1.64 -7.50 -4.07
CA ALA A 111 3.05 -7.23 -4.38
C ALA A 111 3.45 -7.76 -5.76
N ASP A 112 3.03 -8.97 -6.12
CA ASP A 112 3.29 -9.56 -7.44
C ASP A 112 2.57 -8.78 -8.56
N ALA A 113 1.33 -8.35 -8.32
CA ALA A 113 0.58 -7.56 -9.29
C ALA A 113 1.20 -6.18 -9.50
N GLU A 114 1.67 -5.52 -8.44
CA GLU A 114 2.37 -4.23 -8.50
C GLU A 114 3.71 -4.37 -9.22
N ALA A 115 4.50 -5.41 -8.92
CA ALA A 115 5.75 -5.69 -9.62
C ALA A 115 5.54 -5.91 -11.12
N ARG A 116 4.49 -6.66 -11.50
CA ARG A 116 4.13 -6.84 -12.92
C ARG A 116 3.70 -5.55 -13.59
N ARG A 117 2.93 -4.71 -12.89
CA ARG A 117 2.54 -3.38 -13.42
C ARG A 117 3.75 -2.51 -13.66
N GLN A 118 4.64 -2.37 -12.67
CA GLN A 118 5.87 -1.58 -12.80
C GLN A 118 6.73 -2.07 -13.97
N ALA A 119 6.98 -3.38 -14.07
CA ALA A 119 7.74 -3.95 -15.19
C ALA A 119 7.06 -3.67 -16.55
N SER A 120 5.73 -3.74 -16.64
CA SER A 120 5.01 -3.44 -17.87
C SER A 120 5.06 -1.95 -18.23
N GLU A 121 5.00 -1.06 -17.24
CA GLU A 121 5.11 0.39 -17.43
C GLU A 121 6.51 0.77 -17.89
N GLU A 122 7.56 0.21 -17.28
CA GLU A 122 8.95 0.40 -17.70
C GLU A 122 9.16 -0.08 -19.14
N GLN A 123 8.63 -1.26 -19.50
CA GLN A 123 8.73 -1.77 -20.87
C GLN A 123 8.00 -0.87 -21.87
N GLN A 124 6.80 -0.39 -21.54
CA GLN A 124 6.06 0.55 -22.39
C GLN A 124 6.79 1.88 -22.55
N GLN A 125 7.36 2.41 -21.46
CA GLN A 125 8.17 3.63 -21.52
C GLN A 125 9.42 3.45 -22.37
N ALA A 126 10.14 2.33 -22.20
CA ALA A 126 11.31 2.00 -23.02
C ALA A 126 10.95 1.86 -24.51
N GLN A 127 9.83 1.20 -24.82
CA GLN A 127 9.32 1.10 -26.19
C GLN A 127 9.00 2.48 -26.76
N ARG A 128 8.26 3.31 -26.03
CA ARG A 128 7.94 4.69 -26.44
C ARG A 128 9.19 5.53 -26.69
N ALA A 129 10.18 5.44 -25.80
CA ALA A 129 11.47 6.11 -25.98
C ALA A 129 12.21 5.61 -27.23
N SER A 130 12.22 4.29 -27.47
CA SER A 130 12.86 3.70 -28.66
C SER A 130 12.22 4.15 -29.98
N VAL A 131 10.89 4.28 -30.00
CA VAL A 131 10.13 4.78 -31.15
C VAL A 131 10.40 6.28 -31.35
N GLN A 132 10.51 7.07 -30.28
CA GLN A 132 10.86 8.49 -30.40
C GLN A 132 12.25 8.68 -31.00
N ILE A 133 13.26 7.95 -30.50
CA ILE A 133 14.63 7.99 -31.03
C ILE A 133 14.64 7.60 -32.52
N ALA A 134 13.86 6.59 -32.92
CA ALA A 134 13.74 6.17 -34.31
C ALA A 134 13.08 7.23 -35.21
N VAL A 135 12.04 7.90 -34.73
CA VAL A 135 11.41 9.03 -35.45
C VAL A 135 12.41 10.18 -35.64
N ASP A 136 13.16 10.52 -34.59
CA ASP A 136 14.18 11.58 -34.66
C ASP A 136 15.30 11.21 -35.65
N ALA A 137 15.71 9.93 -35.69
CA ALA A 137 16.65 9.42 -36.67
C ALA A 137 16.11 9.53 -38.12
N LEU A 138 14.81 9.25 -38.34
CA LEU A 138 14.21 9.45 -39.66
C LEU A 138 14.15 10.92 -40.08
N TYR A 139 13.87 11.84 -39.16
CA TYR A 139 13.95 13.27 -39.46
C TYR A 139 15.36 13.70 -39.82
N ALA A 140 16.39 13.20 -39.11
CA ALA A 140 17.78 13.45 -39.45
C ALA A 140 18.15 12.88 -40.84
N ALA A 141 17.65 11.68 -41.18
CA ALA A 141 17.82 11.08 -42.50
C ALA A 141 17.18 11.94 -43.60
N GLN A 142 15.97 12.45 -43.39
CA GLN A 142 15.29 13.35 -44.33
C GLN A 142 16.09 14.64 -44.56
N GLN A 143 16.65 15.24 -43.51
CA GLN A 143 17.49 16.44 -43.62
C GLN A 143 18.77 16.17 -44.42
N ARG A 144 19.43 15.02 -44.19
CA ARG A 144 20.62 14.64 -44.97
C ARG A 144 20.30 14.37 -46.43
N LEU A 145 19.19 13.69 -46.72
CA LEU A 145 18.68 13.49 -48.07
C LEU A 145 18.32 14.81 -48.76
N ALA A 146 17.87 15.82 -48.01
CA ALA A 146 17.65 17.17 -48.53
C ALA A 146 18.96 17.87 -48.91
N GLY A 147 20.02 17.69 -48.12
CA GLY A 147 21.37 18.14 -48.42
C GLY A 147 22.12 17.32 -49.47
N GLY A 148 21.48 16.33 -50.10
CA GLY A 148 22.09 15.47 -51.12
C GLY A 148 23.00 14.36 -50.58
N ASN A 149 22.97 14.11 -49.26
CA ASN A 149 23.72 13.04 -48.62
C ASN A 149 22.84 11.78 -48.50
N TYR A 150 23.29 10.69 -49.12
CA TYR A 150 22.59 9.39 -49.15
C TYR A 150 23.08 8.42 -48.07
N ALA A 151 24.09 8.79 -47.27
CA ALA A 151 24.58 8.00 -46.15
C ALA A 151 23.60 8.09 -44.96
N ILE A 152 22.47 7.40 -45.09
CA ILE A 152 21.39 7.36 -44.09
C ILE A 152 21.00 5.93 -43.68
N GLU A 153 21.76 4.92 -44.12
CA GLU A 153 21.51 3.49 -43.81
C GLU A 153 21.45 3.24 -42.30
N THR A 154 22.33 3.87 -41.53
CA THR A 154 22.36 3.74 -40.06
C THR A 154 21.07 4.21 -39.42
N GLU A 155 20.53 5.35 -39.86
CA GLU A 155 19.26 5.90 -39.37
C GLU A 155 18.08 5.02 -39.78
N LEU A 156 18.08 4.48 -41.00
CA LEU A 156 17.05 3.56 -41.49
C LEU A 156 17.08 2.22 -40.75
N ASP A 157 18.26 1.73 -40.37
CA ASP A 157 18.44 0.52 -39.57
C ASP A 157 17.96 0.70 -38.14
N GLN A 158 18.29 1.85 -37.54
CA GLN A 158 17.80 2.19 -36.22
C GLN A 158 16.27 2.30 -36.20
N ALA A 159 15.67 2.94 -37.22
CA ALA A 159 14.23 3.04 -37.35
C ALA A 159 13.55 1.68 -37.55
N GLN A 160 14.11 0.81 -38.40
CA GLN A 160 13.53 -0.52 -38.67
C GLN A 160 13.53 -1.45 -37.44
N ARG A 161 14.50 -1.28 -36.53
CA ARG A 161 14.57 -2.07 -35.28
C ARG A 161 13.53 -1.64 -34.25
N SER A 162 13.21 -0.35 -34.19
CA SER A 162 12.23 0.18 -33.24
C SER A 162 10.80 0.15 -33.77
N PHE A 163 10.60 0.23 -35.09
CA PHE A 163 9.27 0.25 -35.68
C PHE A 163 8.71 -1.15 -35.91
N THR A 164 7.40 -1.26 -35.78
CA THR A 164 6.64 -2.48 -36.02
C THR A 164 5.48 -2.18 -36.96
N GLY A 165 4.90 -3.23 -37.58
CA GLY A 165 3.71 -3.09 -38.41
C GLY A 165 3.94 -2.30 -39.70
N GLN A 166 3.10 -1.28 -39.95
CA GLN A 166 3.12 -0.53 -41.21
C GLN A 166 4.36 0.36 -41.34
N ALA A 167 4.74 1.08 -40.28
CA ALA A 167 5.91 1.96 -40.29
C ALA A 167 7.21 1.21 -40.66
N GLN A 168 7.34 -0.06 -40.25
CA GLN A 168 8.48 -0.89 -40.62
C GLN A 168 8.51 -1.20 -42.13
N ARG A 169 7.34 -1.50 -42.72
CA ARG A 169 7.21 -1.78 -44.16
C ARG A 169 7.52 -0.54 -45.00
N ASP A 170 7.10 0.63 -44.55
CA ASP A 170 7.36 1.89 -45.23
C ASP A 170 8.85 2.26 -45.21
N VAL A 171 9.56 1.99 -44.10
CA VAL A 171 11.03 2.14 -44.04
C VAL A 171 11.74 1.20 -45.02
N GLN A 172 11.28 -0.04 -45.13
CA GLN A 172 11.85 -1.00 -46.11
C GLN A 172 11.57 -0.57 -47.56
N ALA A 173 10.35 -0.11 -47.85
CA ALA A 173 10.01 0.42 -49.17
C ALA A 173 10.84 1.67 -49.50
N ALA A 174 11.09 2.55 -48.50
CA ALA A 174 11.93 3.71 -48.66
C ALA A 174 13.38 3.33 -49.03
N ARG A 175 13.94 2.27 -48.42
CA ARG A 175 15.26 1.74 -48.82
C ARG A 175 15.28 1.28 -50.27
N ALA A 176 14.27 0.53 -50.69
CA ALA A 176 14.17 0.07 -52.08
C ALA A 176 14.08 1.26 -53.06
N ALA A 177 13.33 2.30 -52.71
CA ALA A 177 13.27 3.54 -53.50
C ALA A 177 14.63 4.24 -53.59
N LEU A 178 15.41 4.29 -52.50
CA LEU A 178 16.77 4.84 -52.50
C LEU A 178 17.72 4.04 -53.38
N GLN A 179 17.62 2.70 -53.37
CA GLN A 179 18.40 1.83 -54.26
C GLN A 179 18.07 2.08 -55.74
N ASN A 180 16.80 2.37 -56.04
CA ASN A 180 16.33 2.74 -57.37
C ASN A 180 16.58 4.22 -57.73
N ARG A 181 17.25 4.99 -56.85
CA ARG A 181 17.51 6.43 -56.98
C ARG A 181 16.25 7.29 -57.08
N ASP A 182 15.11 6.78 -56.62
CA ASP A 182 13.87 7.54 -56.52
C ASP A 182 13.78 8.25 -55.17
N LEU A 183 14.32 9.47 -55.15
CA LEU A 183 14.40 10.29 -53.95
C LEU A 183 13.01 10.85 -53.56
N ALA A 184 12.13 11.07 -54.53
CA ALA A 184 10.78 11.56 -54.27
C ALA A 184 9.93 10.49 -53.57
N ALA A 185 9.95 9.26 -54.09
CA ALA A 185 9.28 8.13 -53.46
C ALA A 185 9.87 7.81 -52.08
N ALA A 186 11.20 7.83 -51.94
CA ALA A 186 11.85 7.61 -50.64
C ALA A 186 11.40 8.63 -49.59
N ARG A 187 11.35 9.92 -49.91
CA ARG A 187 10.88 10.96 -48.97
C ARG A 187 9.42 10.77 -48.58
N ALA A 188 8.54 10.45 -49.54
CA ALA A 188 7.14 10.18 -49.29
C ALA A 188 6.96 8.99 -48.33
N LEU A 189 7.65 7.88 -48.59
CA LEU A 189 7.60 6.68 -47.75
C LEU A 189 8.17 6.92 -46.35
N LEU A 190 9.26 7.70 -46.21
CA LEU A 190 9.78 8.06 -44.90
C LEU A 190 8.81 8.95 -44.12
N SER A 191 8.09 9.85 -44.79
CA SER A 191 7.06 10.67 -44.13
C SER A 191 5.86 9.85 -43.67
N ALA A 192 5.44 8.86 -44.47
CA ALA A 192 4.40 7.90 -44.10
C ALA A 192 4.84 7.04 -42.91
N ALA A 193 6.08 6.54 -42.93
CA ALA A 193 6.65 5.76 -41.83
C ALA A 193 6.66 6.54 -40.50
N ILE A 194 6.98 7.84 -40.52
CA ILE A 194 6.93 8.70 -39.33
C ILE A 194 5.50 8.85 -38.83
N SER A 195 4.55 9.13 -39.74
CA SER A 195 3.13 9.26 -39.40
C SER A 195 2.59 7.97 -38.76
N ASP A 196 2.89 6.82 -39.36
CA ASP A 196 2.42 5.52 -38.88
C ASP A 196 3.09 5.09 -37.58
N ALA A 197 4.38 5.43 -37.40
CA ALA A 197 5.09 5.21 -36.14
C ALA A 197 4.55 6.08 -34.99
N GLN A 198 3.97 7.24 -35.31
CA GLN A 198 3.31 8.10 -34.32
C GLN A 198 1.86 7.66 -34.05
N ALA A 199 1.15 7.17 -35.08
CA ALA A 199 -0.21 6.66 -34.95
C ALA A 199 -0.28 5.35 -34.15
N GLY A 200 0.81 4.57 -34.10
CA GLY A 200 0.92 3.35 -33.31
C GLY A 200 1.35 3.53 -31.84
N ARG A 201 1.40 4.77 -31.32
CA ARG A 201 1.75 5.08 -29.91
C ARG A 201 0.55 5.07 -28.96
#